data_AF-A0A2D7DIX0-F1
#
_entry.id   AF-A0A2D7DIX0-F1
#
_cell.length_a   1.000
_cell.length_b   1.000
_cell.length_c   1.000
_cell.angle_alpha   90.00
_cell.angle_beta   90.00
_cell.angle_gamma   90.00
#
_symmetry.space_group_name_H-M   'P 1'
#
loop_
_entity.id
_entity.type
_entity.pdbx_description
1 polymer ?
#
loop_
_entity_poly.entity_id
_entity_poly.type
_entity_poly.pdbx_seq_one_letter_code
_entity_poly.pdbx_strand_id
1 'polypeptide(L)'
;MARSAFFLLLVGLTLAQTLNAQITIEVCNLFEATENEAWPFVFTAVESDDSSSSNEQVFEIVVDALPSEGASVRVAKTVANGNWFFGEPIPLELGSNVITVSAVSFSRTVKFQFSTGNVAFSGLFLNYLDVNTCVAGIDGVAIASCNAFEPGPNETWPHVLTAVTSDDSSSGDEQTFEIEVSDLPEVGAQYRVAKTVSNGNWYFGNPVDLSFGLNTVTVSAVTFQRTVKLQFSSGEVEFTALAINGEAVICDATEIMGCTDVEAENYDESATADDGSCTYHPSFYCGSGTFWDESEGKCIAASSCTGDLDEDGMVAVPDLLLFLSAFGNACE
;
A
#
# COMPACT_ATOMS: atom_id res chain seq x y z
N MET A 1 56.48 -38.65 0.43
CA MET A 1 56.47 -37.30 -0.18
C MET A 1 55.21 -37.20 -1.03
N ALA A 2 54.17 -36.58 -0.47
CA ALA A 2 52.86 -36.45 -1.09
C ALA A 2 52.90 -35.41 -2.22
N ARG A 3 52.41 -35.78 -3.41
CA ARG A 3 52.10 -34.87 -4.51
C ARG A 3 50.66 -34.40 -4.33
N SER A 4 50.46 -33.16 -3.88
CA SER A 4 49.14 -32.53 -3.87
C SER A 4 48.66 -32.31 -5.30
N ALA A 5 47.59 -33.02 -5.67
CA ALA A 5 46.83 -32.74 -6.87
C ALA A 5 45.95 -31.52 -6.61
N PHE A 6 46.16 -30.47 -7.41
CA PHE A 6 45.37 -29.24 -7.40
C PHE A 6 44.01 -29.56 -8.05
N PHE A 7 42.95 -29.66 -7.25
CA PHE A 7 41.58 -29.80 -7.74
C PHE A 7 41.14 -28.45 -8.30
N LEU A 8 41.02 -28.36 -9.63
CA LEU A 8 40.42 -27.22 -10.31
C LEU A 8 38.90 -27.27 -10.03
N LEU A 9 38.44 -26.47 -9.07
CA LEU A 9 37.02 -26.28 -8.81
C LEU A 9 36.46 -25.44 -9.97
N LEU A 10 35.75 -26.09 -10.88
CA LEU A 10 34.96 -25.43 -11.92
C LEU A 10 33.79 -24.72 -11.22
N VAL A 11 33.97 -23.46 -10.84
CA VAL A 11 32.87 -22.60 -10.41
C VAL A 11 32.06 -22.29 -11.66
N GLY A 12 31.00 -23.08 -11.88
CA GLY A 12 29.96 -22.76 -12.83
C GLY A 12 29.34 -21.43 -12.42
N LEU A 13 29.70 -20.37 -13.15
CA LEU A 13 29.02 -19.10 -13.10
C LEU A 13 27.64 -19.30 -13.72
N THR A 14 26.68 -19.75 -12.93
CA THR A 14 25.27 -19.60 -13.27
C THR A 14 25.02 -18.09 -13.27
N LEU A 15 24.96 -17.47 -14.45
CA LEU A 15 24.24 -16.23 -14.61
C LEU A 15 22.82 -16.52 -14.11
N ALA A 16 22.52 -16.15 -12.88
CA ALA A 16 21.17 -15.76 -12.54
C ALA A 16 20.92 -14.52 -13.40
N GLN A 17 20.41 -14.74 -14.61
CA GLN A 17 19.70 -13.69 -15.30
C GLN A 17 18.59 -13.29 -14.33
N THR A 18 18.69 -12.09 -13.80
CA THR A 18 17.58 -11.43 -13.13
C THR A 18 16.43 -11.47 -14.12
N LEU A 19 15.47 -12.36 -13.86
CA LEU A 19 14.19 -12.38 -14.56
C LEU A 19 13.53 -11.06 -14.16
N ASN A 20 13.76 -10.00 -14.93
CA ASN A 20 12.91 -8.81 -14.80
C ASN A 20 11.50 -9.33 -15.00
N ALA A 21 10.64 -9.14 -13.99
CA ALA A 21 9.22 -9.44 -14.13
C ALA A 21 8.74 -8.70 -15.37
N GLN A 22 8.43 -9.47 -16.42
CA GLN A 22 8.08 -8.91 -17.71
C GLN A 22 6.60 -8.55 -17.63
N ILE A 23 6.26 -7.28 -17.88
CA ILE A 23 4.88 -6.83 -17.78
C ILE A 23 4.07 -7.49 -18.90
N THR A 24 3.02 -8.20 -18.51
CA THR A 24 2.07 -8.86 -19.41
C THR A 24 0.85 -7.97 -19.65
N ILE A 25 0.12 -8.21 -20.74
CA ILE A 25 -1.14 -7.52 -21.03
C ILE A 25 -2.14 -7.64 -19.86
N GLU A 26 -2.26 -8.81 -19.23
CA GLU A 26 -3.25 -9.03 -18.16
C GLU A 26 -3.00 -8.19 -16.91
N VAL A 27 -1.74 -7.90 -16.61
CA VAL A 27 -1.38 -7.07 -15.47
C VAL A 27 -1.19 -5.63 -15.90
N CYS A 28 -1.41 -5.26 -17.16
CA CYS A 28 -1.13 -3.89 -17.61
C CYS A 28 -2.38 -3.01 -17.49
N ASN A 29 -2.28 -1.91 -16.76
CA ASN A 29 -3.37 -0.92 -16.61
C ASN A 29 -3.87 -0.29 -17.93
N LEU A 30 -3.09 -0.38 -19.02
CA LEU A 30 -3.51 0.11 -20.35
C LEU A 30 -4.52 -0.81 -21.05
N PHE A 31 -4.76 -2.00 -20.53
CA PHE A 31 -5.67 -2.99 -21.13
C PHE A 31 -6.82 -3.27 -20.18
N GLU A 32 -8.03 -3.06 -20.68
CA GLU A 32 -9.26 -3.33 -19.93
C GLU A 32 -9.68 -4.79 -20.13
N ALA A 33 -10.22 -5.42 -19.09
CA ALA A 33 -10.86 -6.72 -19.21
C ALA A 33 -12.19 -6.61 -19.99
N THR A 34 -12.54 -7.63 -20.76
CA THR A 34 -13.83 -7.71 -21.47
C THR A 34 -14.63 -8.93 -21.05
N GLU A 35 -15.94 -8.88 -21.25
CA GLU A 35 -16.84 -10.03 -21.04
C GLU A 35 -16.67 -11.15 -22.09
N ASN A 36 -15.86 -10.93 -23.14
CA ASN A 36 -15.65 -11.91 -24.19
C ASN A 36 -14.49 -12.83 -23.84
N GLU A 37 -14.78 -14.05 -23.41
CA GLU A 37 -13.76 -15.04 -23.02
C GLU A 37 -12.73 -15.36 -24.12
N ALA A 38 -13.10 -15.24 -25.41
CA ALA A 38 -12.17 -15.46 -26.52
C ALA A 38 -11.27 -14.25 -26.80
N TRP A 39 -11.62 -13.08 -26.24
CA TRP A 39 -10.94 -11.80 -26.43
C TRP A 39 -10.91 -11.01 -25.12
N PRO A 40 -10.30 -11.57 -24.06
CA PRO A 40 -10.48 -11.11 -22.69
C PRO A 40 -9.88 -9.74 -22.38
N PHE A 41 -8.98 -9.21 -23.21
CA PHE A 41 -8.32 -7.91 -22.98
C PHE A 41 -8.48 -6.98 -24.17
N VAL A 42 -8.61 -5.68 -23.91
CA VAL A 42 -8.77 -4.65 -24.94
C VAL A 42 -7.96 -3.40 -24.65
N PHE A 43 -7.30 -2.88 -25.69
CA PHE A 43 -6.70 -1.56 -25.71
C PHE A 43 -7.57 -0.63 -26.56
N THR A 44 -8.01 0.50 -25.99
CA THR A 44 -8.81 1.50 -26.70
C THR A 44 -7.88 2.52 -27.38
N ALA A 45 -7.88 2.56 -28.72
CA ALA A 45 -7.03 3.49 -29.45
C ALA A 45 -7.69 4.86 -29.64
N VAL A 46 -8.99 4.88 -29.93
CA VAL A 46 -9.75 6.12 -30.07
C VAL A 46 -11.24 5.83 -29.89
N GLU A 47 -11.96 6.73 -29.22
CA GLU A 47 -13.41 6.69 -29.09
C GLU A 47 -14.10 7.59 -30.12
N SER A 48 -15.38 7.33 -30.40
CA SER A 48 -16.09 7.98 -31.51
C SER A 48 -16.35 9.48 -31.33
N ASP A 49 -16.24 10.00 -30.11
CA ASP A 49 -16.38 11.42 -29.79
C ASP A 49 -15.06 12.20 -29.96
N ASP A 50 -13.93 11.51 -30.06
CA ASP A 50 -12.64 12.14 -30.31
C ASP A 50 -12.57 12.75 -31.73
N SER A 51 -11.97 13.94 -31.83
CA SER A 51 -11.79 14.65 -33.11
C SER A 51 -10.95 13.87 -34.15
N SER A 52 -10.08 12.99 -33.69
CA SER A 52 -9.20 12.12 -34.48
C SER A 52 -9.84 10.76 -34.80
N SER A 53 -11.04 10.47 -34.31
CA SER A 53 -11.73 9.18 -34.48
C SER A 53 -11.90 8.70 -35.93
N SER A 54 -11.97 9.64 -36.87
CA SER A 54 -12.05 9.35 -38.30
C SER A 54 -10.69 9.12 -38.98
N ASN A 55 -9.58 9.55 -38.37
CA ASN A 55 -8.23 9.42 -38.92
C ASN A 55 -7.75 7.97 -38.97
N GLU A 56 -6.64 7.74 -39.65
CA GLU A 56 -5.93 6.46 -39.60
C GLU A 56 -5.40 6.24 -38.18
N GLN A 57 -5.46 4.97 -37.72
CA GLN A 57 -4.91 4.56 -36.44
C GLN A 57 -3.81 3.52 -36.70
N VAL A 58 -2.61 3.76 -36.19
CA VAL A 58 -1.47 2.84 -36.29
C VAL A 58 -1.10 2.39 -34.89
N PHE A 59 -1.36 1.14 -34.58
CA PHE A 59 -1.00 0.53 -33.31
C PHE A 59 0.22 -0.35 -33.49
N GLU A 60 1.20 -0.23 -32.60
CA GLU A 60 2.37 -1.09 -32.56
C GLU A 60 2.58 -1.61 -31.14
N ILE A 61 2.83 -2.91 -31.02
CA ILE A 61 3.24 -3.56 -29.78
C ILE A 61 4.55 -4.32 -30.01
N VAL A 62 5.53 -4.10 -29.13
CA VAL A 62 6.82 -4.82 -29.14
C VAL A 62 6.72 -5.97 -28.16
N VAL A 63 6.48 -7.17 -28.69
CA VAL A 63 6.26 -8.39 -27.93
C VAL A 63 7.59 -9.04 -27.59
N ASP A 64 7.81 -9.27 -26.31
CA ASP A 64 9.04 -9.86 -25.79
C ASP A 64 8.85 -11.36 -25.47
N ALA A 65 7.64 -11.78 -25.09
CA ALA A 65 7.31 -13.20 -24.90
C ALA A 65 5.82 -13.50 -25.20
N LEU A 66 5.57 -14.75 -25.65
CA LEU A 66 4.25 -15.27 -26.01
C LEU A 66 3.97 -16.57 -25.24
N PRO A 67 2.70 -16.91 -24.96
CA PRO A 67 2.34 -18.20 -24.37
C PRO A 67 2.56 -19.33 -25.38
N SER A 68 2.68 -20.57 -24.89
CA SER A 68 2.97 -21.74 -25.74
C SER A 68 1.92 -22.01 -26.82
N GLU A 69 0.67 -21.65 -26.55
CA GLU A 69 -0.46 -21.78 -27.48
C GLU A 69 -0.52 -20.64 -28.51
N GLY A 70 0.39 -19.66 -28.41
CA GLY A 70 0.37 -18.42 -29.20
C GLY A 70 -0.65 -17.39 -28.69
N ALA A 71 -0.58 -16.19 -29.25
CA ALA A 71 -1.55 -15.13 -28.98
C ALA A 71 -1.94 -14.44 -30.29
N SER A 72 -3.11 -13.83 -30.31
CA SER A 72 -3.61 -13.08 -31.45
C SER A 72 -4.25 -11.77 -30.98
N VAL A 73 -4.25 -10.80 -31.88
CA VAL A 73 -4.91 -9.52 -31.73
C VAL A 73 -5.92 -9.35 -32.86
N ARG A 74 -7.07 -8.73 -32.59
CA ARG A 74 -8.03 -8.35 -33.63
C ARG A 74 -8.43 -6.89 -33.47
N VAL A 75 -8.80 -6.28 -34.60
CA VAL A 75 -9.37 -4.93 -34.61
C VAL A 75 -10.88 -5.02 -34.35
N ALA A 76 -11.36 -4.37 -33.31
CA ALA A 76 -12.77 -4.11 -33.08
C ALA A 76 -13.04 -2.63 -33.38
N LYS A 77 -13.99 -2.33 -34.26
CA LYS A 77 -14.31 -0.93 -34.61
C LYS A 77 -15.78 -0.73 -34.92
N THR A 78 -16.30 0.48 -34.73
CA THR A 78 -17.63 0.82 -35.23
C THR A 78 -17.59 1.19 -36.72
N VAL A 79 -18.65 0.82 -37.44
CA VAL A 79 -18.87 1.18 -38.85
C VAL A 79 -19.90 2.30 -38.98
N ALA A 80 -20.12 2.81 -40.20
CA ALA A 80 -20.93 4.03 -40.44
C ALA A 80 -22.36 3.98 -39.90
N ASN A 81 -22.94 2.79 -39.73
CA ASN A 81 -24.28 2.59 -39.17
C ASN A 81 -24.29 2.42 -37.63
N GLY A 82 -23.15 2.60 -36.97
CA GLY A 82 -22.99 2.45 -35.52
C GLY A 82 -22.73 1.02 -35.05
N ASN A 83 -22.83 0.01 -35.92
CA ASN A 83 -22.61 -1.38 -35.52
C ASN A 83 -21.12 -1.68 -35.32
N TRP A 84 -20.81 -2.66 -34.47
CA TRP A 84 -19.48 -3.20 -34.33
C TRP A 84 -19.09 -4.11 -35.48
N PHE A 85 -17.86 -3.95 -35.95
CA PHE A 85 -17.15 -4.85 -36.85
C PHE A 85 -15.94 -5.41 -36.10
N PHE A 86 -15.81 -6.74 -36.12
CA PHE A 86 -14.66 -7.46 -35.56
C PHE A 86 -13.86 -8.06 -36.72
N GLY A 87 -12.59 -7.68 -36.82
CA GLY A 87 -11.69 -8.21 -37.83
C GLY A 87 -11.27 -9.67 -37.54
N GLU A 88 -10.67 -10.28 -38.55
CA GLU A 88 -10.04 -11.59 -38.39
C GLU A 88 -8.88 -11.54 -37.37
N PRO A 89 -8.62 -12.63 -36.64
CA PRO A 89 -7.48 -12.73 -35.73
C PRO A 89 -6.16 -12.56 -36.49
N ILE A 90 -5.28 -11.71 -35.96
CA ILE A 90 -3.91 -11.50 -36.44
C ILE A 90 -2.98 -12.15 -35.40
N PRO A 91 -2.23 -13.21 -35.75
CA PRO A 91 -1.26 -13.80 -34.84
C PRO A 91 -0.18 -12.80 -34.44
N LEU A 92 0.18 -12.77 -33.17
CA LEU A 92 1.31 -12.00 -32.66
C LEU A 92 2.61 -12.80 -32.81
N GLU A 93 3.68 -12.10 -33.18
CA GLU A 93 5.04 -12.65 -33.26
C GLU A 93 5.96 -11.94 -32.25
N LEU A 94 7.11 -12.53 -31.91
CA LEU A 94 8.12 -11.84 -31.10
C LEU A 94 8.69 -10.64 -31.86
N GLY A 95 8.88 -9.52 -31.17
CA GLY A 95 9.32 -8.24 -31.73
C GLY A 95 8.15 -7.31 -32.07
N SER A 96 8.38 -6.41 -33.02
CA SER A 96 7.40 -5.38 -33.42
C SER A 96 6.24 -5.98 -34.22
N ASN A 97 5.02 -5.74 -33.76
CA ASN A 97 3.77 -6.08 -34.43
C ASN A 97 3.01 -4.79 -34.73
N VAL A 98 2.88 -4.42 -36.01
CA VAL A 98 2.25 -3.17 -36.45
C VAL A 98 0.90 -3.46 -37.12
N ILE A 99 -0.15 -2.78 -36.66
CA ILE A 99 -1.52 -2.94 -37.14
C ILE A 99 -2.07 -1.57 -37.53
N THR A 100 -2.46 -1.44 -38.78
CA THR A 100 -2.99 -0.19 -39.33
C THR A 100 -4.48 -0.30 -39.62
N VAL A 101 -5.24 0.66 -39.09
CA VAL A 101 -6.67 0.82 -39.35
C VAL A 101 -6.87 2.09 -40.16
N SER A 102 -7.15 1.93 -41.46
CA SER A 102 -7.28 3.03 -42.41
C SER A 102 -8.32 4.08 -42.00
N ALA A 103 -8.08 5.33 -42.38
CA ALA A 103 -9.00 6.44 -42.18
C ALA A 103 -10.35 6.22 -42.87
N VAL A 104 -11.40 6.85 -42.33
CA VAL A 104 -12.77 6.83 -42.89
C VAL A 104 -13.38 8.23 -42.83
N SER A 105 -14.58 8.42 -43.41
CA SER A 105 -15.26 9.71 -43.46
C SER A 105 -16.31 9.93 -42.36
N PHE A 106 -16.31 9.10 -41.32
CA PHE A 106 -17.27 9.14 -40.22
C PHE A 106 -16.55 8.87 -38.90
N SER A 107 -17.10 9.37 -37.80
CA SER A 107 -16.59 9.11 -36.46
C SER A 107 -16.77 7.65 -36.07
N ARG A 108 -15.74 7.04 -35.48
CA ARG A 108 -15.76 5.63 -35.07
C ARG A 108 -14.91 5.38 -33.84
N THR A 109 -15.26 4.35 -33.09
CA THR A 109 -14.38 3.80 -32.05
C THR A 109 -13.47 2.75 -32.70
N VAL A 110 -12.20 2.71 -32.31
CA VAL A 110 -11.23 1.67 -32.70
C VAL A 110 -10.59 1.10 -31.44
N LYS A 111 -10.65 -0.22 -31.28
CA LYS A 111 -10.05 -0.97 -30.20
C LYS A 111 -9.25 -2.16 -30.74
N PHE A 112 -8.23 -2.56 -30.01
CA PHE A 112 -7.41 -3.74 -30.27
C PHE A 112 -7.69 -4.76 -29.18
N GLN A 113 -8.31 -5.87 -29.54
CA GLN A 113 -8.64 -6.93 -28.59
C GLN A 113 -7.63 -8.07 -28.68
N PHE A 114 -7.26 -8.65 -27.55
CA PHE A 114 -6.24 -9.69 -27.45
C PHE A 114 -6.85 -11.00 -26.98
N SER A 115 -6.41 -12.11 -27.55
CA SER A 115 -6.92 -13.46 -27.26
C SER A 115 -6.50 -13.99 -25.89
N THR A 116 -5.50 -13.36 -25.26
CA THR A 116 -4.97 -13.72 -23.95
C THR A 116 -4.19 -12.53 -23.39
N GLY A 117 -4.11 -12.43 -22.07
CA GLY A 117 -3.30 -11.40 -21.42
C GLY A 117 -1.88 -11.86 -21.08
N ASN A 118 -1.54 -13.14 -21.30
CA ASN A 118 -0.21 -13.73 -21.11
C ASN A 118 0.81 -13.33 -22.20
N VAL A 119 0.68 -12.13 -22.79
CA VAL A 119 1.61 -11.57 -23.76
C VAL A 119 2.47 -10.55 -23.05
N ALA A 120 3.77 -10.79 -22.98
CA ALA A 120 4.69 -9.86 -22.34
C ALA A 120 5.30 -8.93 -23.39
N PHE A 121 5.39 -7.64 -23.07
CA PHE A 121 5.78 -6.61 -24.04
C PHE A 121 6.64 -5.51 -23.40
N SER A 122 7.44 -4.83 -24.21
CA SER A 122 8.32 -3.72 -23.78
C SER A 122 7.97 -2.38 -24.41
N GLY A 123 7.15 -2.38 -25.47
CA GLY A 123 6.82 -1.18 -26.21
C GLY A 123 5.37 -1.18 -26.66
N LEU A 124 4.73 -0.03 -26.55
CA LEU A 124 3.37 0.22 -27.00
C LEU A 124 3.34 1.59 -27.65
N PHE A 125 2.98 1.66 -28.93
CA PHE A 125 2.94 2.90 -29.68
C PHE A 125 1.58 3.05 -30.34
N LEU A 126 1.06 4.27 -30.30
CA LEU A 126 -0.15 4.65 -31.00
C LEU A 126 0.14 5.87 -31.85
N ASN A 127 -0.11 5.77 -33.16
CA ASN A 127 0.16 6.82 -34.14
C ASN A 127 1.59 7.33 -34.07
N TYR A 128 2.55 6.40 -33.94
CA TYR A 128 3.99 6.65 -33.84
C TYR A 128 4.44 7.39 -32.57
N LEU A 129 3.56 7.56 -31.59
CA LEU A 129 3.88 8.08 -30.27
C LEU A 129 4.00 6.92 -29.28
N ASP A 130 5.02 6.96 -28.44
CA ASP A 130 5.15 6.02 -27.32
C ASP A 130 4.03 6.32 -26.31
N VAL A 131 3.17 5.33 -26.11
CA VAL A 131 2.05 5.38 -25.16
C VAL A 131 2.23 4.35 -24.05
N ASN A 132 3.40 3.72 -23.95
CA ASN A 132 3.67 2.69 -22.96
C ASN A 132 3.90 3.30 -21.57
N THR A 133 2.81 3.67 -20.90
CA THR A 133 2.80 4.02 -19.47
C THR A 133 2.39 2.84 -18.61
N CYS A 134 2.62 1.62 -19.11
CA CYS A 134 2.14 0.41 -18.49
C CYS A 134 2.77 0.20 -17.10
N VAL A 135 1.93 -0.02 -16.11
CA VAL A 135 2.31 -0.52 -14.79
C VAL A 135 1.59 -1.82 -14.51
N ALA A 136 2.25 -2.73 -13.78
CA ALA A 136 1.65 -3.96 -13.33
C ALA A 136 0.52 -3.63 -12.33
N GLY A 137 -0.72 -3.57 -12.82
CA GLY A 137 -1.96 -3.73 -12.06
C GLY A 137 -1.96 -5.07 -11.35
N ILE A 138 -1.18 -5.14 -10.28
CA ILE A 138 -1.50 -5.95 -9.12
C ILE A 138 -2.60 -5.18 -8.38
N ASP A 139 -3.60 -5.88 -7.81
CA ASP A 139 -4.64 -5.26 -6.98
C ASP A 139 -3.98 -4.27 -6.01
N GLY A 140 -4.22 -2.98 -6.20
CA GLY A 140 -3.61 -1.93 -5.41
C GLY A 140 -4.29 -1.82 -4.06
N VAL A 141 -3.63 -1.15 -3.12
CA VAL A 141 -4.28 -0.76 -1.86
C VAL A 141 -4.84 0.64 -2.04
N ALA A 142 -6.15 0.80 -1.84
CA ALA A 142 -6.77 2.11 -1.79
C ALA A 142 -6.21 2.93 -0.61
N ILE A 143 -5.94 4.23 -0.81
CA ILE A 143 -5.50 5.15 0.24
C ILE A 143 -6.45 5.10 1.46
N ALA A 144 -7.76 5.01 1.22
CA ALA A 144 -8.76 4.91 2.29
C ALA A 144 -8.64 3.65 3.16
N SER A 145 -8.01 2.60 2.62
CA SER A 145 -7.84 1.30 3.28
C SER A 145 -6.43 1.10 3.87
N CYS A 146 -5.51 2.06 3.68
CA CYS A 146 -4.16 1.98 4.22
C CYS A 146 -4.06 2.72 5.57
N ASN A 147 -3.67 1.99 6.62
CA ASN A 147 -3.47 2.50 7.98
C ASN A 147 -2.38 3.58 8.11
N ALA A 148 -1.46 3.69 7.14
CA ALA A 148 -0.47 4.77 7.12
C ALA A 148 -1.07 6.16 6.82
N PHE A 149 -2.31 6.23 6.32
CA PHE A 149 -3.00 7.50 6.04
C PHE A 149 -3.95 7.89 7.18
N GLU A 150 -3.71 9.08 7.72
CA GLU A 150 -4.56 9.69 8.75
C GLU A 150 -5.73 10.47 8.11
N PRO A 151 -6.85 10.66 8.85
CA PRO A 151 -7.89 11.60 8.44
C PRO A 151 -7.33 13.00 8.22
N GLY A 152 -7.69 13.59 7.10
CA GLY A 152 -7.22 14.90 6.70
C GLY A 152 -8.04 16.07 7.25
N PRO A 153 -7.60 17.30 7.00
CA PRO A 153 -8.16 18.48 7.66
C PRO A 153 -9.56 18.89 7.19
N ASN A 154 -10.05 18.37 6.06
CA ASN A 154 -11.36 18.71 5.49
C ASN A 154 -11.71 17.77 4.32
N GLU A 155 -12.94 17.91 3.81
CA GLU A 155 -13.48 17.10 2.70
C GLU A 155 -12.72 17.25 1.38
N THR A 156 -11.98 18.35 1.16
CA THR A 156 -11.17 18.52 -0.06
C THR A 156 -9.82 17.80 0.03
N TRP A 157 -9.34 17.55 1.25
CA TRP A 157 -8.09 16.87 1.53
C TRP A 157 -8.32 15.81 2.61
N PRO A 158 -9.11 14.76 2.32
CA PRO A 158 -9.61 13.82 3.32
C PRO A 158 -8.57 12.84 3.85
N HIS A 159 -7.43 12.64 3.17
CA HIS A 159 -6.40 11.69 3.59
C HIS A 159 -5.02 12.35 3.67
N VAL A 160 -4.24 12.00 4.69
CA VAL A 160 -2.95 12.61 4.98
C VAL A 160 -1.90 11.57 5.31
N LEU A 161 -0.78 11.63 4.61
CA LEU A 161 0.42 10.85 4.91
C LEU A 161 1.45 11.76 5.58
N THR A 162 1.92 11.40 6.77
CA THR A 162 2.94 12.15 7.50
C THR A 162 4.32 11.56 7.20
N ALA A 163 5.25 12.33 6.62
CA ALA A 163 6.64 11.89 6.48
C ALA A 163 7.43 12.07 7.76
N VAL A 164 7.33 13.27 8.34
CA VAL A 164 8.13 13.64 9.49
C VAL A 164 7.43 14.73 10.29
N THR A 165 7.62 14.71 11.60
CA THR A 165 7.11 15.72 12.53
C THR A 165 8.25 16.61 13.03
N SER A 166 7.92 17.80 13.51
CA SER A 166 8.91 18.75 14.04
C SER A 166 9.66 18.28 15.29
N ASP A 167 9.26 17.17 15.90
CA ASP A 167 9.95 16.58 17.05
C ASP A 167 11.10 15.65 16.62
N ASP A 168 11.13 15.27 15.34
CA ASP A 168 12.21 14.47 14.77
C ASP A 168 13.43 15.34 14.43
N SER A 169 14.61 14.89 14.86
CA SER A 169 15.89 15.51 14.55
C SER A 169 16.18 15.62 13.04
N SER A 170 15.66 14.69 12.23
CA SER A 170 15.79 14.63 10.77
C SER A 170 14.76 15.50 10.04
N SER A 171 13.86 16.16 10.76
CA SER A 171 12.74 16.89 10.15
C SER A 171 13.13 18.09 9.28
N GLY A 172 14.35 18.60 9.49
CA GLY A 172 14.96 19.60 8.62
C GLY A 172 15.51 19.03 7.30
N ASP A 173 15.76 17.73 7.21
CA ASP A 173 16.36 17.11 6.04
C ASP A 173 15.41 17.12 4.83
N GLU A 174 15.96 16.83 3.65
CA GLU A 174 15.17 16.63 2.45
C GLU A 174 14.24 15.43 2.64
N GLN A 175 12.99 15.59 2.25
CA GLN A 175 11.99 14.52 2.32
C GLN A 175 11.61 14.12 0.90
N THR A 176 11.64 12.83 0.61
CA THR A 176 11.22 12.27 -0.68
C THR A 176 10.06 11.32 -0.46
N PHE A 177 9.02 11.47 -1.26
CA PHE A 177 7.87 10.58 -1.29
C PHE A 177 7.79 9.94 -2.66
N GLU A 178 7.54 8.65 -2.69
CA GLU A 178 7.37 7.87 -3.90
C GLU A 178 6.11 7.02 -3.74
N ILE A 179 5.16 7.20 -4.65
CA ILE A 179 3.93 6.40 -4.70
C ILE A 179 3.74 5.88 -6.12
N GLU A 180 3.58 4.57 -6.26
CA GLU A 180 3.30 3.91 -7.52
C GLU A 180 1.79 3.70 -7.65
N VAL A 181 1.12 4.64 -8.31
CA VAL A 181 -0.34 4.66 -8.47
C VAL A 181 -0.78 3.61 -9.48
N SER A 182 -1.64 2.69 -9.07
CA SER A 182 -2.25 1.66 -9.92
C SER A 182 -3.65 2.02 -10.40
N ASP A 183 -4.42 2.78 -9.62
CA ASP A 183 -5.76 3.23 -10.01
C ASP A 183 -6.10 4.64 -9.54
N LEU A 184 -6.94 5.33 -10.31
CA LEU A 184 -7.42 6.69 -10.04
C LEU A 184 -8.94 6.77 -10.26
N PRO A 185 -9.66 7.57 -9.46
CA PRO A 185 -11.07 7.82 -9.70
C PRO A 185 -11.29 8.51 -11.06
N GLU A 186 -12.46 8.32 -11.69
CA GLU A 186 -12.78 8.86 -13.04
C GLU A 186 -12.56 10.38 -13.16
N VAL A 187 -12.73 11.12 -12.06
CA VAL A 187 -12.56 12.58 -11.99
C VAL A 187 -11.09 13.00 -11.76
N GLY A 188 -10.17 12.05 -11.64
CA GLY A 188 -8.79 12.25 -11.24
C GLY A 188 -8.62 12.50 -9.73
N ALA A 189 -7.37 12.50 -9.28
CA ALA A 189 -7.03 12.84 -7.90
C ALA A 189 -5.78 13.73 -7.85
N GLN A 190 -5.66 14.50 -6.77
CA GLN A 190 -4.58 15.44 -6.55
C GLN A 190 -3.91 15.18 -5.20
N TYR A 191 -2.63 15.52 -5.10
CA TYR A 191 -1.95 15.68 -3.82
C TYR A 191 -1.50 17.12 -3.61
N ARG A 192 -1.22 17.50 -2.37
CA ARG A 192 -0.46 18.71 -2.05
C ARG A 192 0.48 18.49 -0.87
N VAL A 193 1.61 19.20 -0.90
CA VAL A 193 2.52 19.26 0.24
C VAL A 193 1.99 20.22 1.29
N ALA A 194 1.79 19.74 2.52
CA ALA A 194 1.53 20.56 3.70
C ALA A 194 2.75 20.52 4.62
N LYS A 195 3.32 21.67 4.96
CA LYS A 195 4.50 21.74 5.83
C LYS A 195 4.48 22.93 6.76
N THR A 196 5.18 22.86 7.89
CA THR A 196 5.44 24.05 8.70
C THR A 196 6.64 24.83 8.19
N VAL A 197 6.61 26.15 8.31
CA VAL A 197 7.73 27.05 7.97
C VAL A 197 8.39 27.57 9.25
N SER A 198 9.48 28.33 9.13
CA SER A 198 10.36 28.69 10.26
C SER A 198 9.69 29.46 11.40
N ASN A 199 8.51 30.05 11.17
CA ASN A 199 7.72 30.75 12.18
C ASN A 199 6.64 29.85 12.83
N GLY A 200 6.62 28.56 12.52
CA GLY A 200 5.64 27.59 13.00
C GLY A 200 4.32 27.56 12.23
N ASN A 201 4.10 28.49 11.28
CA ASN A 201 2.86 28.50 10.50
C ASN A 201 2.86 27.39 9.43
N TRP A 202 1.66 26.93 9.09
CA TRP A 202 1.45 26.01 7.98
C TRP A 202 1.56 26.72 6.62
N TYR A 203 2.24 26.05 5.71
CA TYR A 203 2.27 26.33 4.28
C TYR A 203 1.65 25.14 3.54
N PHE A 204 0.70 25.45 2.66
CA PHE A 204 0.07 24.48 1.77
C PHE A 204 0.52 24.78 0.34
N GLY A 205 1.17 23.81 -0.29
CA GLY A 205 1.56 23.89 -1.69
C GLY A 205 0.34 23.92 -2.62
N ASN A 206 0.61 24.28 -3.88
CA ASN A 206 -0.41 24.15 -4.92
C ASN A 206 -0.77 22.66 -5.09
N PRO A 207 -2.04 22.34 -5.37
CA PRO A 207 -2.44 20.99 -5.75
C PRO A 207 -1.71 20.55 -7.01
N VAL A 208 -1.33 19.28 -7.06
CA VAL A 208 -0.68 18.62 -8.18
C VAL A 208 -1.49 17.38 -8.53
N ASP A 209 -1.84 17.23 -9.80
CA ASP A 209 -2.54 16.03 -10.29
C ASP A 209 -1.65 14.79 -10.14
N LEU A 210 -2.24 13.70 -9.65
CA LEU A 210 -1.63 12.38 -9.67
C LEU A 210 -1.75 11.80 -11.08
N SER A 211 -0.70 11.13 -11.53
CA SER A 211 -0.72 10.30 -12.74
C SER A 211 -0.61 8.82 -12.37
N PHE A 212 -0.99 7.93 -13.28
CA PHE A 212 -0.66 6.52 -13.15
C PHE A 212 0.86 6.30 -13.06
N GLY A 213 1.27 5.25 -12.35
CA GLY A 213 2.65 4.88 -12.11
C GLY A 213 3.36 5.72 -11.05
N LEU A 214 4.68 5.82 -11.17
CA LEU A 214 5.52 6.46 -10.14
C LEU A 214 5.31 7.97 -10.10
N ASN A 215 4.83 8.47 -8.97
CA ASN A 215 4.78 9.88 -8.62
C ASN A 215 5.84 10.14 -7.54
N THR A 216 6.84 10.97 -7.87
CA THR A 216 7.90 11.36 -6.93
C THR A 216 7.71 12.81 -6.48
N VAL A 217 7.72 13.03 -5.17
CA VAL A 217 7.64 14.36 -4.54
C VAL A 217 8.88 14.60 -3.70
N THR A 218 9.59 15.68 -3.97
CA THR A 218 10.75 16.07 -3.16
C THR A 218 10.50 17.40 -2.45
N VAL A 219 10.69 17.42 -1.14
CA VAL A 219 10.60 18.60 -0.28
C VAL A 219 12.00 18.95 0.22
N SER A 220 12.60 19.98 -0.38
CA SER A 220 13.98 20.39 -0.12
C SER A 220 14.27 20.61 1.37
N ALA A 221 15.51 20.29 1.76
CA ALA A 221 16.03 20.48 3.11
C ALA A 221 15.98 21.94 3.59
N VAL A 222 15.90 22.13 4.91
CA VAL A 222 15.93 23.40 5.63
C VAL A 222 16.75 23.26 6.91
N THR A 223 17.06 24.38 7.57
CA THR A 223 17.89 24.40 8.79
C THR A 223 17.08 24.46 10.10
N PHE A 224 15.76 24.26 10.04
CA PHE A 224 14.88 24.30 11.21
C PHE A 224 13.98 23.06 11.22
N GLN A 225 13.58 22.62 12.42
CA GLN A 225 12.67 21.50 12.58
C GLN A 225 11.28 21.87 12.06
N ARG A 226 10.63 20.96 11.33
CA ARG A 226 9.34 21.21 10.67
C ARG A 226 8.54 19.92 10.55
N THR A 227 7.24 20.05 10.35
CA THR A 227 6.41 18.91 9.96
C THR A 227 6.25 18.92 8.45
N VAL A 228 6.34 17.76 7.79
CA VAL A 228 6.06 17.59 6.35
C VAL A 228 5.05 16.47 6.18
N LYS A 229 3.95 16.79 5.48
CA LYS A 229 2.86 15.88 5.16
C LYS A 229 2.48 15.99 3.68
N LEU A 230 1.97 14.91 3.12
CA LEU A 230 1.21 14.91 1.87
C LEU A 230 -0.27 14.81 2.20
N GLN A 231 -1.08 15.62 1.55
CA GLN A 231 -2.54 15.52 1.64
C GLN A 231 -3.08 15.10 0.28
N PHE A 232 -4.03 14.19 0.27
CA PHE A 232 -4.63 13.60 -0.94
C PHE A 232 -6.10 13.99 -1.03
N SER A 233 -6.57 14.25 -2.25
CA SER A 233 -7.95 14.70 -2.51
C SER A 233 -8.97 13.56 -2.57
N SER A 234 -8.52 12.31 -2.67
CA SER A 234 -9.38 11.12 -2.73
C SER A 234 -8.73 9.94 -2.03
N GLY A 235 -9.56 9.13 -1.37
CA GLY A 235 -9.16 7.84 -0.79
C GLY A 235 -9.29 6.66 -1.76
N GLU A 236 -9.91 6.88 -2.93
CA GLU A 236 -10.10 5.88 -3.98
C GLU A 236 -8.84 5.69 -4.84
N VAL A 237 -7.79 6.49 -4.63
CA VAL A 237 -6.50 6.27 -5.29
C VAL A 237 -5.92 4.94 -4.80
N GLU A 238 -5.65 4.02 -5.71
CA GLU A 238 -4.96 2.78 -5.41
C GLU A 238 -3.49 2.87 -5.78
N PHE A 239 -2.64 2.21 -4.98
CA PHE A 239 -1.21 2.13 -5.23
C PHE A 239 -0.65 0.76 -4.88
N THR A 240 0.49 0.43 -5.48
CA THR A 240 1.17 -0.86 -5.36
C THR A 240 2.45 -0.76 -4.54
N ALA A 241 3.03 0.43 -4.47
CA ALA A 241 4.17 0.75 -3.65
C ALA A 241 4.07 2.17 -3.09
N LEU A 242 4.48 2.34 -1.84
CA LEU A 242 4.60 3.63 -1.18
C LEU A 242 5.93 3.65 -0.43
N ALA A 243 6.69 4.72 -0.55
CA ALA A 243 7.95 4.89 0.17
C ALA A 243 8.16 6.35 0.61
N ILE A 244 8.78 6.51 1.78
CA ILE A 244 9.22 7.78 2.34
C ILE A 244 10.72 7.68 2.55
N ASN A 245 11.49 8.60 1.96
CA ASN A 245 12.95 8.65 2.04
C ASN A 245 13.65 7.35 1.61
N GLY A 246 13.05 6.61 0.68
CA GLY A 246 13.54 5.31 0.20
C GLY A 246 13.22 4.13 1.13
N GLU A 247 12.49 4.35 2.22
CA GLU A 247 11.97 3.30 3.09
C GLU A 247 10.51 3.00 2.73
N ALA A 248 10.19 1.72 2.51
CA ALA A 248 8.86 1.30 2.13
C ALA A 248 7.87 1.53 3.29
N VAL A 249 6.73 2.15 2.96
CA VAL A 249 5.58 2.27 3.85
C VAL A 249 4.69 1.06 3.62
N ILE A 250 4.51 0.26 4.66
CA ILE A 250 3.65 -0.93 4.59
C ILE A 250 2.22 -0.51 4.90
N CYS A 251 1.32 -0.88 4.00
CA CYS A 251 -0.11 -0.74 4.21
C CYS A 251 -0.68 -2.11 4.52
N ASP A 252 -1.02 -2.33 5.78
CA ASP A 252 -1.72 -3.55 6.15
C ASP A 252 -3.23 -3.30 6.05
N ALA A 253 -3.77 -3.43 4.84
CA ALA A 253 -5.21 -3.33 4.60
C ALA A 253 -6.01 -4.47 5.27
N THR A 254 -5.32 -5.45 5.88
CA THR A 254 -5.91 -6.53 6.67
C THR A 254 -5.76 -6.34 8.17
N GLU A 255 -5.16 -5.23 8.64
CA GLU A 255 -5.08 -4.96 10.07
C GLU A 255 -6.44 -4.53 10.64
N ILE A 256 -7.10 -5.45 11.34
CA ILE A 256 -8.25 -5.12 12.17
C ILE A 256 -7.69 -4.54 13.46
N MET A 257 -7.84 -3.23 13.63
CA MET A 257 -7.42 -2.52 14.83
C MET A 257 -8.37 -2.83 15.98
N GLY A 258 -7.83 -3.24 17.13
CA GLY A 258 -8.57 -3.48 18.36
C GLY A 258 -7.65 -4.03 19.45
N CYS A 259 -8.17 -4.26 20.65
CA CYS A 259 -7.34 -4.79 21.73
C CYS A 259 -6.94 -6.26 21.47
N THR A 260 -5.64 -6.53 21.34
CA THR A 260 -5.12 -7.90 21.10
C THR A 260 -4.74 -8.65 22.37
N ASP A 261 -4.83 -8.01 23.55
CA ASP A 261 -4.50 -8.65 24.83
C ASP A 261 -5.69 -9.47 25.35
N VAL A 262 -5.52 -10.78 25.42
CA VAL A 262 -6.55 -11.74 25.91
C VAL A 262 -6.94 -11.55 27.37
N GLU A 263 -6.15 -10.81 28.17
CA GLU A 263 -6.46 -10.48 29.56
C GLU A 263 -7.26 -9.17 29.72
N ALA A 264 -7.43 -8.40 28.64
CA ALA A 264 -8.21 -7.16 28.66
C ALA A 264 -9.72 -7.42 28.57
N GLU A 265 -10.52 -6.54 29.17
CA GLU A 265 -11.99 -6.62 29.18
C GLU A 265 -12.62 -6.38 27.79
N ASN A 266 -11.91 -5.65 26.93
CA ASN A 266 -12.32 -5.31 25.58
C ASN A 266 -11.48 -6.04 24.52
N TYR A 267 -10.90 -7.20 24.86
CA TYR A 267 -10.22 -8.06 23.90
C TYR A 267 -11.12 -8.33 22.67
N ASP A 268 -10.56 -8.13 21.48
CA ASP A 268 -11.23 -8.39 20.21
C ASP A 268 -10.49 -9.52 19.47
N GLU A 269 -11.14 -10.68 19.34
CA GLU A 269 -10.56 -11.84 18.66
C GLU A 269 -10.36 -11.64 17.14
N SER A 270 -11.04 -10.64 16.57
CA SER A 270 -10.87 -10.26 15.18
C SER A 270 -9.72 -9.29 14.97
N ALA A 271 -9.24 -8.64 16.04
CA ALA A 271 -8.12 -7.71 15.94
C ALA A 271 -6.82 -8.43 15.58
N THR A 272 -6.13 -7.90 14.58
CA THR A 272 -4.82 -8.40 14.13
C THR A 272 -3.68 -7.45 14.49
N ALA A 273 -3.99 -6.24 15.00
CA ALA A 273 -3.04 -5.28 15.56
C ALA A 273 -3.63 -4.50 16.74
N ASP A 274 -2.81 -4.25 17.77
CA ASP A 274 -3.20 -3.51 18.97
C ASP A 274 -3.34 -2.01 18.68
N ASP A 275 -4.49 -1.44 19.00
CA ASP A 275 -4.77 -0.01 18.87
C ASP A 275 -4.53 0.78 20.16
N GLY A 276 -4.05 0.12 21.22
CA GLY A 276 -3.83 0.72 22.53
C GLY A 276 -5.14 1.01 23.29
N SER A 277 -6.28 0.49 22.82
CA SER A 277 -7.57 0.65 23.49
C SER A 277 -7.78 -0.32 24.66
N CYS A 278 -6.88 -1.28 24.89
CA CYS A 278 -7.04 -2.31 25.92
C CYS A 278 -7.38 -1.72 27.30
N THR A 279 -8.52 -2.13 27.83
CA THR A 279 -9.01 -1.78 29.17
C THR A 279 -8.93 -3.00 30.07
N TYR A 280 -8.33 -2.85 31.24
CA TYR A 280 -8.17 -3.93 32.20
C TYR A 280 -9.06 -3.70 33.41
N HIS A 281 -9.61 -4.79 33.95
CA HIS A 281 -10.35 -4.75 35.18
C HIS A 281 -9.48 -4.12 36.29
N PRO A 282 -10.00 -3.22 37.14
CA PRO A 282 -9.19 -2.53 38.13
C PRO A 282 -8.40 -3.44 39.10
N SER A 283 -8.82 -4.70 39.22
CA SER A 283 -8.09 -5.74 39.97
C SER A 283 -6.69 -6.06 39.43
N PHE A 284 -6.42 -5.84 38.14
CA PHE A 284 -5.08 -6.03 37.57
C PHE A 284 -4.07 -5.03 38.12
N TYR A 285 -4.53 -3.89 38.65
CA TYR A 285 -3.66 -2.90 39.30
C TYR A 285 -3.44 -3.18 40.79
N CYS A 286 -4.06 -4.23 41.35
CA CYS A 286 -3.83 -4.62 42.73
C CYS A 286 -2.49 -5.34 42.86
N GLY A 287 -1.54 -4.69 43.53
CA GLY A 287 -0.24 -5.27 43.84
C GLY A 287 -0.36 -6.52 44.72
N SER A 288 0.72 -7.31 44.76
CA SER A 288 0.77 -8.54 45.55
C SER A 288 0.32 -8.32 47.01
N GLY A 289 -0.65 -9.11 47.47
CA GLY A 289 -1.22 -9.00 48.82
C GLY A 289 -2.44 -8.10 48.94
N THR A 290 -2.97 -7.57 47.83
CA THR A 290 -4.21 -6.79 47.79
C THR A 290 -5.22 -7.39 46.80
N PHE A 291 -6.51 -7.18 47.01
CA PHE A 291 -7.59 -7.52 46.06
C PHE A 291 -8.48 -6.31 45.83
N TRP A 292 -9.12 -6.23 44.67
CA TRP A 292 -10.03 -5.13 44.35
C TRP A 292 -11.36 -5.32 45.06
N ASP A 293 -11.81 -4.29 45.78
CA ASP A 293 -13.14 -4.24 46.37
C ASP A 293 -14.03 -3.32 45.54
N GLU A 294 -15.09 -3.90 44.94
CA GLU A 294 -16.04 -3.16 44.10
C GLU A 294 -16.86 -2.13 44.88
N SER A 295 -17.12 -2.38 46.16
CA SER A 295 -17.93 -1.51 46.98
C SER A 295 -17.16 -0.27 47.46
N GLU A 296 -15.85 -0.42 47.64
CA GLU A 296 -14.96 0.67 48.03
C GLU A 296 -14.22 1.32 46.84
N GLY A 297 -14.25 0.69 45.67
CA GLY A 297 -13.61 1.20 44.44
C GLY A 297 -12.09 1.33 44.56
N LYS A 298 -11.44 0.45 45.32
CA LYS A 298 -9.99 0.46 45.55
C LYS A 298 -9.46 -0.95 45.85
N CYS A 299 -8.16 -1.13 45.69
CA CYS A 299 -7.47 -2.31 46.20
C CYS A 299 -7.41 -2.25 47.73
N ILE A 300 -7.85 -3.33 48.39
CA ILE A 300 -7.76 -3.52 49.84
C ILE A 300 -6.85 -4.71 50.16
N ALA A 301 -6.24 -4.72 51.34
CA ALA A 301 -5.37 -5.82 51.74
C ALA A 301 -6.15 -7.14 51.76
N ALA A 302 -5.56 -8.19 51.20
CA ALA A 302 -6.09 -9.54 51.36
C ALA A 302 -6.11 -9.86 52.86
N SER A 303 -7.23 -10.41 53.35
CA SER A 303 -7.49 -10.75 54.75
C SER A 303 -6.56 -11.84 55.34
N SER A 304 -5.41 -12.09 54.71
CA SER A 304 -4.34 -12.95 55.19
C SER A 304 -2.97 -12.49 54.67
N CYS A 305 -2.55 -11.27 55.02
CA CYS A 305 -1.13 -10.98 55.04
C CYS A 305 -0.49 -11.82 56.17
N THR A 306 0.38 -12.77 55.81
CA THR A 306 0.99 -13.78 56.73
C THR A 306 1.82 -13.18 57.88
N GLY A 307 1.88 -11.85 58.01
CA GLY A 307 2.58 -11.13 59.08
C GLY A 307 1.79 -9.99 59.71
N ASP A 308 0.50 -9.83 59.38
CA ASP A 308 -0.41 -8.97 60.13
C ASP A 308 -0.91 -9.77 61.33
N LEU A 309 -0.28 -9.53 62.48
CA LEU A 309 -0.51 -10.28 63.70
C LEU A 309 -1.58 -9.62 64.59
N ASP A 310 -1.90 -8.35 64.36
CA ASP A 310 -2.94 -7.63 65.07
C ASP A 310 -4.25 -7.43 64.26
N GLU A 311 -4.28 -7.97 63.04
CA GLU A 311 -5.40 -7.99 62.09
C GLU A 311 -5.87 -6.59 61.67
N ASP A 312 -4.97 -5.60 61.64
CA ASP A 312 -5.28 -4.22 61.26
C ASP A 312 -5.28 -3.96 59.73
N GLY A 313 -4.93 -4.98 58.94
CA GLY A 313 -4.88 -4.95 57.50
C GLY A 313 -3.54 -4.47 56.93
N MET A 314 -2.51 -4.24 57.76
CA MET A 314 -1.16 -3.89 57.34
C MET A 314 -0.11 -4.80 57.99
N VAL A 315 1.09 -4.87 57.39
CA VAL A 315 2.27 -5.46 58.05
C VAL A 315 3.20 -4.32 58.43
N ALA A 316 3.12 -3.87 59.67
CA ALA A 316 3.79 -2.67 60.16
C ALA A 316 4.62 -2.92 61.43
N VAL A 317 5.21 -1.86 61.97
CA VAL A 317 6.01 -1.94 63.21
C VAL A 317 5.21 -2.54 64.38
N PRO A 318 3.91 -2.25 64.56
CA PRO A 318 3.09 -2.92 65.58
C PRO A 318 3.11 -4.45 65.49
N ASP A 319 2.95 -5.04 64.31
CA ASP A 319 3.00 -6.50 64.11
C ASP A 319 4.35 -7.10 64.47
N LEU A 320 5.44 -6.43 64.07
CA LEU A 320 6.78 -6.86 64.42
C LEU A 320 7.01 -6.83 65.93
N LEU A 321 6.49 -5.80 66.61
CA LEU A 321 6.54 -5.72 68.07
C LEU A 321 5.68 -6.81 68.72
N LEU A 322 4.53 -7.15 68.12
CA LEU A 322 3.68 -8.25 68.57
C LEU A 322 4.44 -9.58 68.49
N PHE A 323 5.06 -9.88 67.35
CA PHE A 323 5.91 -11.05 67.16
C PHE A 323 7.06 -11.10 68.17
N LEU A 324 7.81 -9.99 68.33
CA LEU A 324 8.94 -9.91 69.25
C LEU A 324 8.53 -10.03 70.71
N SER A 325 7.32 -9.60 71.08
CA SER A 325 6.80 -9.77 72.44
C SER A 325 6.50 -11.23 72.77
N ALA A 326 6.11 -12.03 71.77
CA ALA A 326 5.82 -13.44 71.89
C ALA A 326 7.06 -14.33 71.68
N PHE A 327 8.09 -13.82 71.00
CA PHE A 327 9.27 -14.56 70.59
C PHE A 327 10.06 -15.11 71.78
N GLY A 328 10.20 -16.44 71.84
CA GLY A 328 10.94 -17.14 72.89
C GLY A 328 10.12 -17.57 74.10
N ASN A 329 8.81 -17.31 74.12
CA ASN A 329 7.91 -17.91 75.11
C ASN A 329 7.76 -19.42 74.85
N ALA A 330 7.70 -20.21 75.91
CA ALA A 330 7.42 -21.64 75.80
C ALA A 330 5.93 -21.86 75.48
N CYS A 331 5.65 -22.64 74.44
CA CYS A 331 4.30 -23.14 74.18
C CYS A 331 4.06 -24.34 75.09
N GLU A 332 2.97 -24.32 75.86
CA GLU A 332 2.44 -25.53 76.54
C GLU A 332 1.60 -26.37 75.58
#